data_AF-A0A376UG13-F1
#
_entry.id   AF-A0A376UG13-F1
#
_cell.length_a   1.000
_cell.length_b   1.000
_cell.length_c   1.000
_cell.angle_alpha   90.00
_cell.angle_beta   90.00
_cell.angle_gamma   90.00
#
_symmetry.space_group_name_H-M   'P 1'
#
loop_
_entity.id
_entity.type
_entity.pdbx_description
1 polymer ?
#
loop_
_entity_poly.entity_id
_entity_poly.type
_entity_poly.pdbx_seq_one_letter_code
_entity_poly.pdbx_strand_id
1 'polypeptide(L)'
;MSEKTEKPTPKKLRDLKKKGDVTKSEEVMAAVQSLILFSFFSLYGASFFVEVVELVNTTIDSLNRPFLYAIREILGAVLNIFLLYILPISLIVFVGTVTTGVSQTGFIFAVEKIKPSAQKISVKNNLKNIFSVKSIFELLKSVFKLVIITLIFYFMGHSYANEFANFTRLNAYQTLVVVAFFVFLLWKGVLFGYLLFSVFDFWFQKHEGLKKMKMSKMR
;
A
#
# COMPACT_ATOMS: atom_id res chain seq x y z
N MET A 1 -7.94 39.53 9.08
CA MET A 1 -7.30 38.45 8.30
C MET A 1 -7.88 38.49 6.89
N SER A 2 -7.08 38.74 5.86
CA SER A 2 -7.57 38.74 4.47
C SER A 2 -7.95 37.30 4.09
N GLU A 3 -9.25 37.04 3.89
CA GLU A 3 -9.72 35.73 3.42
C GLU A 3 -9.12 35.45 2.04
N LYS A 4 -8.47 34.29 1.91
CA LYS A 4 -7.87 33.84 0.66
C LYS A 4 -8.97 33.29 -0.24
N THR A 5 -9.59 34.14 -1.04
CA THR A 5 -10.71 33.77 -1.94
C THR A 5 -10.27 33.52 -3.38
N GLU A 6 -9.14 34.09 -3.81
CA GLU A 6 -8.72 34.10 -5.22
C GLU A 6 -8.06 32.79 -5.69
N LYS A 7 -8.25 32.47 -6.97
CA LYS A 7 -7.63 31.29 -7.60
C LYS A 7 -6.09 31.43 -7.62
N PRO A 8 -5.33 30.33 -7.48
CA PRO A 8 -3.88 30.37 -7.59
C PRO A 8 -3.42 30.82 -8.98
N THR A 9 -2.44 31.71 -9.05
CA THR A 9 -1.77 32.06 -10.31
C THR A 9 -0.86 30.93 -10.80
N PRO A 10 -0.61 30.81 -12.12
CA PRO A 10 0.31 29.82 -12.67
C PRO A 10 1.72 29.86 -12.06
N LYS A 11 2.20 31.06 -11.70
CA LYS A 11 3.48 31.29 -11.02
C LYS A 11 3.50 30.59 -9.65
N LYS A 12 2.45 30.77 -8.84
CA LYS A 12 2.34 30.15 -7.51
C LYS A 12 2.29 28.61 -7.60
N LEU A 13 1.59 28.06 -8.58
CA LEU A 13 1.56 26.60 -8.82
C LEU A 13 2.95 26.06 -9.18
N ARG A 14 3.69 26.77 -10.03
CA ARG A 14 5.06 26.39 -10.42
C ARG A 14 6.02 26.45 -9.23
N ASP A 15 5.90 27.47 -8.38
CA ASP A 15 6.75 27.63 -7.20
C ASP A 15 6.47 26.55 -6.14
N LEU A 16 5.21 26.18 -5.92
CA LEU A 16 4.84 25.07 -5.03
C LEU A 16 5.39 23.73 -5.54
N LYS A 17 5.31 23.48 -6.85
CA LYS A 17 5.93 22.29 -7.47
C LYS A 17 7.45 22.28 -7.30
N LYS A 18 8.14 23.41 -7.53
CA LYS A 18 9.61 23.50 -7.31
C LYS A 18 10.03 23.21 -5.87
N LYS A 19 9.22 23.67 -4.91
CA LYS A 19 9.39 23.38 -3.48
C LYS A 19 8.92 21.98 -3.09
N GLY A 20 8.32 21.23 -4.02
CA GLY A 20 7.72 19.92 -3.82
C GLY A 20 6.51 19.91 -2.88
N ASP A 21 5.94 21.07 -2.57
CA ASP A 21 4.75 21.20 -1.71
C ASP A 21 3.50 20.89 -2.52
N VAL A 22 3.32 19.59 -2.78
CA VAL A 22 2.18 19.05 -3.52
C VAL A 22 1.38 18.10 -2.65
N THR A 23 0.07 18.15 -2.86
CA THR A 23 -0.88 17.34 -2.12
C THR A 23 -1.06 16.02 -2.86
N LYS A 24 -0.80 14.91 -2.17
CA LYS A 24 -1.07 13.55 -2.65
C LYS A 24 -1.93 12.81 -1.64
N SER A 25 -2.81 11.95 -2.13
CA SER A 25 -3.58 11.02 -1.30
C SER A 25 -2.75 9.76 -1.09
N GLU A 26 -2.40 9.49 0.17
CA GLU A 26 -1.73 8.24 0.54
C GLU A 26 -2.71 7.06 0.46
N GLU A 27 -4.02 7.28 0.66
CA GLU A 27 -5.03 6.22 0.53
C GLU A 27 -5.16 5.73 -0.91
N VAL A 28 -5.07 6.62 -1.91
CA VAL A 28 -5.06 6.22 -3.33
C VAL A 28 -3.80 5.39 -3.64
N MET A 29 -2.64 5.77 -3.09
CA MET A 29 -1.40 5.01 -3.26
C MET A 29 -1.54 3.60 -2.67
N ALA A 30 -2.05 3.50 -1.44
CA ALA A 30 -2.27 2.22 -0.76
C ALA A 30 -3.32 1.36 -1.49
N ALA A 31 -4.40 1.95 -1.99
CA ALA A 31 -5.44 1.24 -2.73
C ALA A 31 -4.89 0.62 -4.03
N VAL A 32 -4.10 1.37 -4.80
CA VAL A 32 -3.50 0.85 -6.04
C VAL A 32 -2.48 -0.24 -5.74
N GLN A 33 -1.60 -0.06 -4.74
CA GLN A 33 -0.64 -1.09 -4.35
C GLN A 33 -1.33 -2.37 -3.88
N SER A 34 -2.36 -2.25 -3.05
CA SER A 34 -3.15 -3.38 -2.60
C SER A 34 -3.89 -4.06 -3.75
N LEU A 35 -4.41 -3.31 -4.73
CA LEU A 35 -5.09 -3.87 -5.90
C LEU A 35 -4.12 -4.68 -6.78
N ILE A 36 -2.91 -4.17 -7.00
CA ILE A 36 -1.87 -4.86 -7.78
C ILE A 36 -1.50 -6.17 -7.11
N LEU A 37 -1.18 -6.12 -5.80
CA LEU A 37 -0.81 -7.31 -5.04
C LEU A 37 -1.95 -8.32 -4.98
N PHE A 38 -3.17 -7.85 -4.70
CA PHE A 38 -4.36 -8.70 -4.68
C PHE A 38 -4.57 -9.41 -6.03
N SER A 39 -4.44 -8.68 -7.14
CA SER A 39 -4.59 -9.24 -8.49
C SER A 39 -3.50 -10.27 -8.80
N PHE A 40 -2.25 -9.95 -8.45
CA PHE A 40 -1.12 -10.87 -8.64
C PHE A 40 -1.33 -12.17 -7.87
N PHE A 41 -1.62 -12.10 -6.57
CA PHE A 41 -1.81 -13.31 -5.77
C PHE A 41 -3.10 -14.06 -6.17
N SER A 42 -4.13 -13.37 -6.65
CA SER A 42 -5.34 -14.04 -7.16
C SER A 42 -5.07 -14.87 -8.43
N LEU A 43 -4.16 -14.41 -9.28
CA LEU A 43 -3.83 -15.08 -10.55
C LEU A 43 -2.68 -16.08 -10.43
N TYR A 44 -1.64 -15.72 -9.68
CA TYR A 44 -0.36 -16.44 -9.61
C TYR A 44 -0.07 -17.02 -8.22
N GLY A 45 -0.90 -16.76 -7.22
CA GLY A 45 -0.61 -17.18 -5.84
C GLY A 45 -0.53 -18.69 -5.67
N ALA A 46 -1.37 -19.45 -6.38
CA ALA A 46 -1.34 -20.92 -6.36
C ALA A 46 -0.06 -21.48 -6.98
N SER A 47 0.34 -21.00 -8.16
CA SER A 47 1.58 -21.46 -8.81
C SER A 47 2.82 -21.01 -8.05
N PHE A 48 2.82 -19.78 -7.51
CA PHE A 48 3.87 -19.29 -6.63
C PHE A 48 4.03 -20.17 -5.39
N PHE A 49 2.92 -20.58 -4.76
CA PHE A 49 2.96 -21.47 -3.61
C PHE A 49 3.54 -22.85 -3.94
N VAL A 50 3.17 -23.41 -5.10
CA VAL A 50 3.74 -24.69 -5.59
C VAL A 50 5.26 -24.60 -5.73
N GLU A 51 5.76 -23.53 -6.34
CA GLU A 51 7.20 -23.31 -6.52
C GLU A 51 7.94 -23.15 -5.19
N VAL A 52 7.31 -22.49 -4.21
CA VAL A 52 7.88 -22.38 -2.85
C VAL A 52 7.95 -23.75 -2.16
N VAL A 53 6.91 -24.58 -2.30
CA VAL A 53 6.91 -25.96 -1.77
C VAL A 53 7.98 -26.79 -2.48
N GLU A 54 8.13 -26.65 -3.79
CA GLU A 54 9.16 -27.33 -4.57
C GLU A 54 10.57 -26.91 -4.16
N LEU A 55 10.80 -25.62 -3.86
CA LEU A 55 12.07 -25.14 -3.32
C LEU A 55 12.39 -25.80 -1.97
N VAL A 56 11.40 -25.93 -1.08
CA VAL A 56 11.57 -26.61 0.21
C VAL A 56 11.92 -28.08 0.00
N ASN A 57 11.18 -28.78 -0.87
CA ASN A 57 11.46 -30.19 -1.17
C ASN A 57 12.85 -30.37 -1.80
N THR A 58 13.22 -29.53 -2.77
CA THR A 58 14.55 -29.52 -3.39
C THR A 58 15.65 -29.31 -2.36
N THR A 59 15.42 -28.43 -1.39
CA THR A 59 16.37 -28.17 -0.31
C THR A 59 16.55 -29.40 0.58
N ILE A 60 15.45 -30.07 0.95
CA ILE A 60 15.46 -31.30 1.75
C ILE A 60 16.17 -32.44 1.01
N ASP A 61 15.82 -32.66 -0.25
CA ASP A 61 16.41 -33.72 -1.10
C ASP A 61 17.89 -33.50 -1.40
N SER A 62 18.34 -32.25 -1.29
CA SER A 62 19.74 -31.85 -1.50
C SER A 62 20.62 -32.02 -0.26
N LEU A 63 20.06 -32.26 0.93
CA LEU A 63 20.84 -32.31 2.19
C LEU A 63 21.95 -33.36 2.19
N ASN A 64 21.74 -34.48 1.51
CA ASN A 64 22.72 -35.58 1.43
C ASN A 64 23.54 -35.58 0.13
N ARG A 65 23.39 -34.55 -0.72
CA ARG A 65 24.09 -34.45 -2.00
C ARG A 65 25.41 -33.66 -1.87
N PRO A 66 26.38 -33.85 -2.79
CA PRO A 66 27.59 -33.03 -2.81
C PRO A 66 27.26 -31.54 -2.83
N PHE A 67 27.98 -30.74 -2.06
CA PHE A 67 27.68 -29.30 -1.86
C PHE A 67 27.49 -28.53 -3.17
N LEU A 68 28.39 -28.72 -4.15
CA LEU A 68 28.32 -28.02 -5.44
C LEU A 68 27.08 -28.39 -6.25
N TYR A 69 26.56 -29.60 -6.09
CA TYR A 69 25.33 -30.04 -6.74
C TYR A 69 24.11 -29.44 -6.02
N ALA A 70 24.06 -29.58 -4.69
CA ALA A 70 22.99 -29.05 -3.85
C ALA A 70 22.81 -27.54 -4.03
N ILE A 71 23.89 -26.76 -4.00
CA ILE A 71 23.82 -25.30 -4.14
C ILE A 71 23.34 -24.88 -5.53
N ARG A 72 23.68 -25.65 -6.58
CA ARG A 72 23.25 -25.35 -7.95
C ARG A 72 21.74 -25.56 -8.11
N GLU A 73 21.19 -26.65 -7.58
CA GLU A 73 19.75 -26.90 -7.64
C GLU A 73 18.96 -25.87 -6.84
N ILE A 74 19.37 -25.60 -5.59
CA ILE A 74 18.72 -24.61 -4.73
C ILE A 74 18.77 -23.21 -5.35
N LEU A 75 19.93 -22.77 -5.84
CA LEU A 75 20.05 -21.47 -6.52
C LEU A 75 19.22 -21.42 -7.80
N GLY A 76 19.12 -22.51 -8.55
CA GLY A 76 18.26 -22.61 -9.72
C GLY A 76 16.79 -22.38 -9.37
N ALA A 77 16.29 -23.06 -8.34
CA ALA A 77 14.91 -22.89 -7.86
C ALA A 77 14.65 -21.48 -7.31
N VAL A 78 15.58 -20.92 -6.52
CA VAL A 78 15.48 -19.54 -6.02
C VAL A 78 15.45 -18.53 -7.16
N LEU A 79 16.32 -18.69 -8.17
CA LEU A 79 16.36 -17.81 -9.34
C LEU A 79 15.08 -17.94 -10.17
N ASN A 80 14.52 -19.14 -10.31
CA ASN A 80 13.26 -19.35 -10.99
C ASN A 80 12.13 -18.57 -10.31
N ILE A 81 11.98 -18.72 -8.99
CA ILE A 81 10.99 -17.98 -8.20
C ILE A 81 11.21 -16.47 -8.31
N PHE A 82 12.46 -16.03 -8.22
CA PHE A 82 12.79 -14.61 -8.32
C PHE A 82 12.41 -14.04 -9.68
N LEU A 83 12.78 -14.70 -10.77
CA LEU A 83 12.56 -14.19 -12.13
C LEU A 83 11.11 -14.27 -12.58
N LEU A 84 10.38 -15.32 -12.19
CA LEU A 84 8.99 -15.52 -12.62
C LEU A 84 7.98 -14.77 -11.74
N TYR A 85 8.27 -14.56 -10.47
CA TYR A 85 7.29 -14.01 -9.52
C TYR A 85 7.76 -12.71 -8.88
N ILE A 86 8.90 -12.71 -8.21
CA ILE A 86 9.34 -11.57 -7.38
C ILE A 86 9.72 -10.35 -8.23
N LEU A 87 10.48 -10.55 -9.32
CA LEU A 87 10.91 -9.48 -10.20
C LEU A 87 9.72 -8.84 -10.93
N PRO A 88 8.80 -9.60 -11.58
CA PRO A 88 7.62 -9.02 -12.24
C PRO A 88 6.71 -8.27 -11.27
N ILE A 89 6.38 -8.84 -10.10
CA ILE A 89 5.50 -8.14 -9.16
C ILE A 89 6.15 -6.87 -8.61
N SER A 90 7.45 -6.90 -8.33
CA SER A 90 8.20 -5.72 -7.88
C SER A 90 8.18 -4.61 -8.93
N LEU A 91 8.38 -4.95 -10.21
CA LEU A 91 8.32 -4.01 -11.32
C LEU A 91 6.92 -3.43 -11.49
N ILE A 92 5.88 -4.26 -11.44
CA ILE A 92 4.49 -3.79 -11.57
C ILE A 92 4.10 -2.88 -10.40
N VAL A 93 4.46 -3.24 -9.16
CA VAL A 93 4.23 -2.39 -7.98
C VAL A 93 5.00 -1.08 -8.09
N PHE A 94 6.27 -1.12 -8.52
CA PHE A 94 7.08 0.08 -8.74
C PHE A 94 6.45 1.00 -9.78
N VAL A 95 6.14 0.48 -10.97
CA VAL A 95 5.53 1.25 -12.07
C VAL A 95 4.15 1.77 -11.66
N GLY A 96 3.34 0.96 -10.99
CA GLY A 96 2.02 1.35 -10.48
C GLY A 96 2.12 2.47 -9.45
N THR A 97 3.06 2.36 -8.51
CA THR A 97 3.32 3.40 -7.49
C THR A 97 3.78 4.70 -8.14
N VAL A 98 4.75 4.65 -9.06
CA VAL A 98 5.26 5.83 -9.77
C VAL A 98 4.16 6.48 -10.59
N THR A 99 3.44 5.69 -11.39
CA THR A 99 2.34 6.19 -12.25
C THR A 99 1.23 6.82 -11.42
N THR A 100 0.87 6.21 -10.28
CA THR A 100 -0.15 6.77 -9.37
C THR A 100 0.32 8.05 -8.69
N GLY A 101 1.59 8.14 -8.30
CA GLY A 101 2.16 9.38 -7.77
C GLY A 101 2.15 10.49 -8.81
N VAL A 102 2.62 10.19 -10.03
CA VAL A 102 2.67 11.13 -11.15
C VAL A 102 1.28 11.55 -11.61
N SER A 103 0.28 10.65 -11.62
CA SER A 103 -1.09 11.01 -12.00
C SER A 103 -1.75 11.98 -11.00
N GLN A 104 -1.41 11.87 -9.71
CA GLN A 104 -1.93 12.76 -8.67
C GLN A 104 -1.28 14.15 -8.69
N THR A 105 0.04 14.22 -8.86
CA THR A 105 0.77 15.49 -8.69
C THR A 105 1.29 16.12 -9.99
N GLY A 106 1.27 15.35 -11.08
CA GLY A 106 2.09 15.58 -12.26
C GLY A 106 3.57 15.27 -11.99
N PHE A 107 4.39 15.35 -13.03
CA PHE A 107 5.85 15.23 -12.90
C PHE A 107 6.41 16.44 -12.14
N ILE A 108 7.14 16.19 -11.05
CA ILE A 108 7.70 17.23 -10.18
C ILE A 108 9.16 16.91 -9.90
N PHE A 109 10.03 17.84 -10.30
CA PHE A 109 11.44 17.81 -9.97
C PHE A 109 11.75 18.89 -8.91
N ALA A 110 11.73 18.50 -7.64
CA ALA A 110 11.86 19.42 -6.50
C ALA A 110 13.22 19.27 -5.80
N VAL A 111 14.28 19.75 -6.45
CA VAL A 111 15.66 19.72 -5.91
C VAL A 111 15.77 20.47 -4.57
N GLU A 112 14.97 21.52 -4.38
CA GLU A 112 14.92 22.29 -3.13
C GLU A 112 14.46 21.46 -1.93
N LYS A 113 13.69 20.38 -2.15
CA LYS A 113 13.24 19.50 -1.07
C LYS A 113 14.35 18.63 -0.48
N ILE A 114 15.41 18.38 -1.27
CA ILE A 114 16.58 17.57 -0.88
C ILE A 114 17.53 18.37 0.01
N LYS A 115 17.51 19.71 -0.07
CA LYS A 115 18.32 20.55 0.80
C LYS A 115 17.86 20.41 2.26
N PRO A 116 18.77 20.07 3.21
CA PRO A 116 18.45 20.07 4.63
C PRO A 116 18.10 21.50 5.06
N SER A 117 16.97 21.68 5.76
CA SER A 117 16.57 22.98 6.29
C SER A 117 16.35 22.90 7.80
N ALA A 118 16.86 23.87 8.55
CA ALA A 118 16.73 23.93 10.01
C ALA A 118 15.25 23.96 10.47
N GLN A 119 14.35 24.49 9.64
CA GLN A 119 12.91 24.47 9.91
C GLN A 119 12.32 23.06 9.92
N LYS A 120 12.82 22.11 9.11
CA LYS A 120 12.36 20.71 9.11
C LYS A 120 12.78 19.94 10.38
N ILE A 121 13.84 20.38 11.06
CA ILE A 121 14.40 19.76 12.27
C ILE A 121 13.74 20.33 13.55
N SER A 122 12.99 21.43 13.44
CA SER A 122 12.37 22.07 14.63
C SER A 122 11.30 21.19 15.30
N VAL A 123 11.64 20.63 16.47
CA VAL A 123 10.78 19.73 17.27
C VAL A 123 9.43 20.38 17.62
N LYS A 124 9.43 21.69 17.92
CA LYS A 124 8.22 22.46 18.26
C LYS A 124 7.19 22.50 17.11
N ASN A 125 7.65 22.67 15.86
CA ASN A 125 6.74 22.71 14.71
C ASN A 125 6.24 21.31 14.35
N ASN A 126 7.05 20.26 14.54
CA ASN A 126 6.62 18.89 14.38
C ASN A 126 5.57 18.48 15.43
N LEU A 127 5.75 18.86 16.70
CA LEU A 127 4.74 18.65 17.76
C LEU A 127 3.41 19.35 17.42
N LYS A 128 3.44 20.60 16.96
CA LYS A 128 2.22 21.31 16.54
C LYS A 128 1.55 20.64 15.34
N ASN A 129 2.32 20.08 14.42
CA ASN A 129 1.78 19.29 13.31
C ASN A 129 1.14 17.98 13.81
N ILE A 130 1.76 17.28 14.77
CA ILE A 130 1.22 16.05 15.38
C ILE A 130 -0.10 16.34 16.12
N PHE A 131 -0.23 17.46 16.81
CA PHE A 131 -1.49 17.87 17.48
C PHE A 131 -2.40 18.76 16.62
N SER A 132 -2.23 18.75 15.30
CA SER A 132 -3.08 19.52 14.40
C SER A 132 -4.44 18.85 14.14
N VAL A 133 -5.43 19.63 13.72
CA VAL A 133 -6.73 19.12 13.23
C VAL A 133 -6.54 18.08 12.13
N LYS A 134 -5.50 18.22 11.31
CA LYS A 134 -5.15 17.24 10.29
C LYS A 134 -4.82 15.88 10.91
N SER A 135 -4.02 15.85 11.97
CA SER A 135 -3.66 14.59 12.64
C SER A 135 -4.85 13.92 13.31
N ILE A 136 -5.77 14.69 13.91
CA ILE A 136 -7.02 14.15 14.44
C ILE A 136 -7.83 13.48 13.32
N PHE A 137 -7.90 14.10 12.14
CA PHE A 137 -8.56 13.52 10.99
C PHE A 137 -7.88 12.25 10.47
N GLU A 138 -6.54 12.20 10.44
CA GLU A 138 -5.76 10.99 10.11
C GLU A 138 -5.98 9.86 11.14
N LEU A 139 -6.06 10.19 12.42
CA LEU A 139 -6.39 9.23 13.48
C LEU A 139 -7.79 8.67 13.30
N LEU A 140 -8.78 9.53 13.05
CA LEU A 140 -10.16 9.11 12.84
C LEU A 140 -10.28 8.16 11.63
N LYS A 141 -9.58 8.48 10.52
CA LYS A 141 -9.48 7.59 9.35
C LYS A 141 -8.87 6.23 9.70
N SER A 142 -7.82 6.22 10.53
CA SER A 142 -7.15 4.99 10.93
C SER A 142 -8.02 4.12 11.86
N VAL A 143 -8.71 4.73 12.82
CA VAL A 143 -9.67 4.03 13.69
C VAL A 143 -10.82 3.46 12.88
N PHE A 144 -11.36 4.22 11.93
CA PHE A 144 -12.45 3.73 11.08
C PHE A 144 -12.02 2.53 10.24
N LYS A 145 -10.81 2.57 9.65
CA LYS A 145 -10.23 1.41 8.95
C LYS A 145 -10.13 0.19 9.85
N LEU A 146 -9.67 0.36 11.09
CA LEU A 146 -9.61 -0.71 12.07
C LEU A 146 -10.99 -1.29 12.41
N VAL A 147 -12.00 -0.43 12.56
CA VAL A 147 -13.39 -0.86 12.79
C VAL A 147 -13.91 -1.70 11.62
N ILE A 148 -13.70 -1.27 10.36
CA ILE A 148 -14.08 -2.08 9.19
C ILE A 148 -13.40 -3.45 9.23
N ILE A 149 -12.08 -3.48 9.43
CA ILE A 149 -11.32 -4.73 9.49
C ILE A 149 -11.91 -5.63 10.58
N THR A 150 -12.14 -5.08 11.77
CA THR A 150 -12.70 -5.82 12.92
C THR A 150 -14.09 -6.37 12.61
N LEU A 151 -14.96 -5.58 11.97
CA LEU A 151 -16.29 -6.02 11.56
C LEU A 151 -16.22 -7.15 10.53
N ILE A 152 -15.36 -7.03 9.51
CA ILE A 152 -15.16 -8.10 8.52
C ILE A 152 -14.70 -9.38 9.23
N PHE A 153 -13.70 -9.29 10.12
CA PHE A 153 -13.23 -10.45 10.89
C PHE A 153 -14.34 -11.05 11.76
N TYR A 154 -15.13 -10.21 12.44
CA TYR A 154 -16.24 -10.65 13.29
C TYR A 154 -17.31 -11.39 12.48
N PHE A 155 -17.77 -10.80 11.38
CA PHE A 155 -18.77 -11.42 10.51
C PHE A 155 -18.25 -12.70 9.85
N MET A 156 -16.99 -12.72 9.43
CA MET A 156 -16.38 -13.94 8.89
C MET A 156 -16.25 -15.03 9.95
N GLY A 157 -15.77 -14.70 11.14
CA GLY A 157 -15.66 -15.64 12.24
C GLY A 157 -17.01 -16.23 12.64
N HIS A 158 -18.07 -15.40 12.65
CA HIS A 158 -19.42 -15.85 12.96
C HIS A 158 -20.04 -16.69 11.84
N SER A 159 -19.96 -16.22 10.59
CA SER A 159 -20.56 -16.90 9.43
C SER A 159 -19.90 -18.24 9.11
N TYR A 160 -18.61 -18.38 9.42
CA TYR A 160 -17.83 -19.58 9.11
C TYR A 160 -17.40 -20.38 10.36
N ALA A 161 -17.99 -20.11 11.52
CA ALA A 161 -17.65 -20.75 12.80
C ALA A 161 -17.74 -22.28 12.73
N ASN A 162 -18.74 -22.79 12.01
CA ASN A 162 -18.98 -24.22 11.87
C ASN A 162 -17.95 -24.89 10.94
N GLU A 163 -17.52 -24.17 9.90
CA GLU A 163 -16.47 -24.59 8.98
C GLU A 163 -15.12 -24.67 9.71
N PHE A 164 -14.83 -23.72 10.61
CA PHE A 164 -13.65 -23.78 11.48
C PHE A 164 -13.67 -25.01 12.40
N ALA A 165 -14.83 -25.40 12.94
CA ALA A 165 -14.94 -26.61 13.76
C ALA A 165 -14.59 -27.89 12.98
N ASN A 166 -14.82 -27.89 11.66
CA ASN A 166 -14.49 -29.01 10.78
C ASN A 166 -13.01 -29.05 10.36
N PHE A 167 -12.18 -28.05 10.70
CA PHE A 167 -10.74 -28.05 10.36
C PHE A 167 -9.99 -29.25 10.96
N THR A 168 -10.44 -29.74 12.11
CA THR A 168 -9.89 -30.93 12.77
C THR A 168 -9.99 -32.20 11.93
N ARG A 169 -10.87 -32.21 10.91
CA ARG A 169 -11.10 -33.34 10.01
C ARG A 169 -10.40 -33.20 8.66
N LEU A 170 -9.80 -32.04 8.37
CA LEU A 170 -9.13 -31.75 7.12
C LEU A 170 -7.67 -32.21 7.15
N ASN A 171 -7.16 -32.71 6.03
CA ASN A 171 -5.73 -32.93 5.88
C ASN A 171 -4.98 -31.59 5.68
N ALA A 172 -3.65 -31.61 5.82
CA ALA A 172 -2.83 -30.39 5.75
C ALA A 172 -3.07 -29.55 4.48
N TYR A 173 -3.22 -30.21 3.32
CA TYR A 173 -3.48 -29.54 2.04
C TYR A 173 -4.86 -28.87 2.02
N GLN A 174 -5.90 -29.58 2.44
CA GLN A 174 -7.27 -29.04 2.50
C GLN A 174 -7.35 -27.85 3.47
N THR A 175 -6.70 -27.95 4.62
CA THR A 175 -6.60 -26.83 5.58
C THR A 175 -5.95 -25.61 4.94
N LEU A 176 -4.86 -25.79 4.19
CA LEU A 176 -4.19 -24.68 3.48
C LEU A 176 -5.10 -24.00 2.45
N VAL A 177 -5.86 -24.76 1.66
CA VAL A 177 -6.79 -24.20 0.66
C VAL A 177 -7.88 -23.38 1.35
N VAL A 178 -8.44 -23.88 2.44
CA VAL A 178 -9.49 -23.17 3.19
C VAL A 178 -8.94 -21.91 3.86
N VAL A 179 -7.75 -21.99 4.47
CA VAL A 179 -7.07 -20.80 5.03
C VAL A 179 -6.79 -19.77 3.94
N ALA A 180 -6.32 -20.18 2.76
CA ALA A 180 -6.10 -19.28 1.64
C ALA A 180 -7.40 -18.58 1.23
N PHE A 181 -8.52 -19.31 1.11
CA PHE A 181 -9.83 -18.72 0.82
C PHE A 181 -10.20 -17.62 1.84
N PHE A 182 -10.02 -17.88 3.13
CA PHE A 182 -10.29 -16.90 4.18
C PHE A 182 -9.38 -15.68 4.09
N VAL A 183 -8.08 -15.87 3.85
CA VAL A 183 -7.12 -14.77 3.65
C VAL A 183 -7.54 -13.90 2.47
N PHE A 184 -7.92 -14.50 1.33
CA PHE A 184 -8.40 -13.74 0.17
C PHE A 184 -9.72 -13.02 0.43
N LEU A 185 -10.64 -13.63 1.17
CA LEU A 185 -11.91 -13.00 1.52
C LEU A 185 -11.70 -11.78 2.44
N LEU A 186 -10.82 -11.89 3.44
CA LEU A 186 -10.40 -10.78 4.28
C LEU A 186 -9.74 -9.67 3.44
N TRP A 187 -8.81 -10.05 2.57
CA TRP A 187 -8.12 -9.09 1.72
C TRP A 187 -9.08 -8.35 0.79
N LYS A 188 -10.09 -9.02 0.21
CA LYS A 188 -11.16 -8.37 -0.57
C LYS A 188 -11.90 -7.31 0.25
N GLY A 189 -12.26 -7.62 1.49
CA GLY A 189 -12.94 -6.68 2.37
C GLY A 189 -12.07 -5.46 2.72
N VAL A 190 -10.79 -5.67 3.01
CA VAL A 190 -9.81 -4.59 3.23
C VAL A 190 -9.62 -3.74 1.98
N LEU A 191 -9.50 -4.37 0.81
CA LEU A 191 -9.34 -3.69 -0.47
C LEU A 191 -10.56 -2.82 -0.79
N PHE A 192 -11.77 -3.33 -0.55
CA PHE A 192 -13.00 -2.55 -0.69
C PHE A 192 -13.00 -1.32 0.23
N GLY A 193 -12.57 -1.50 1.48
CA GLY A 193 -12.36 -0.40 2.42
C GLY A 193 -11.39 0.65 1.86
N TYR A 194 -10.20 0.24 1.41
CA TYR A 194 -9.23 1.16 0.82
C TYR A 194 -9.76 1.89 -0.40
N LEU A 195 -10.47 1.21 -1.31
CA LEU A 195 -11.05 1.85 -2.49
C LEU A 195 -12.08 2.91 -2.10
N LEU A 196 -12.99 2.60 -1.17
CA LEU A 196 -13.99 3.54 -0.69
C LEU A 196 -13.33 4.77 -0.03
N PHE A 197 -12.34 4.54 0.84
CA PHE A 197 -11.61 5.63 1.50
C PHE A 197 -10.74 6.46 0.55
N SER A 198 -10.17 5.82 -0.46
CA SER A 198 -9.31 6.51 -1.43
C SER A 198 -10.05 7.61 -2.18
N VAL A 199 -11.34 7.40 -2.49
CA VAL A 199 -12.18 8.40 -3.17
C VAL A 199 -12.41 9.61 -2.26
N PHE A 200 -12.78 9.36 -0.99
CA PHE A 200 -12.99 10.43 0.00
C PHE A 200 -11.70 11.20 0.30
N ASP A 201 -10.58 10.50 0.51
CA ASP A 201 -9.30 11.12 0.80
C ASP A 201 -8.79 11.92 -0.41
N PHE A 202 -8.90 11.38 -1.62
CA PHE A 202 -8.55 12.12 -2.83
C PHE A 202 -9.35 13.41 -2.97
N TRP A 203 -10.66 13.35 -2.75
CA TRP A 203 -11.53 14.53 -2.81
C TRP A 203 -11.15 15.56 -1.74
N PHE A 204 -10.91 15.11 -0.50
CA PHE A 204 -10.52 15.97 0.62
C PHE A 204 -9.16 16.63 0.38
N GLN A 205 -8.15 15.84 0.00
CA GLN A 205 -6.79 16.32 -0.32
C GLN A 205 -6.82 17.32 -1.48
N LYS A 206 -7.61 17.07 -2.53
CA LYS A 206 -7.77 18.01 -3.64
C LYS A 206 -8.37 19.34 -3.17
N HIS A 207 -9.39 19.31 -2.31
CA HIS A 207 -10.01 20.53 -1.75
C HIS A 207 -9.09 21.28 -0.79
N GLU A 208 -8.39 20.57 0.10
CA GLU A 208 -7.45 21.18 1.03
C GLU A 208 -6.23 21.77 0.30
N GLY A 209 -5.72 21.06 -0.72
CA GLY A 209 -4.66 21.53 -1.61
C GLY A 209 -5.07 22.82 -2.32
N LEU A 210 -6.26 22.86 -2.92
CA LEU A 210 -6.79 24.07 -3.54
C LEU A 210 -6.93 25.23 -2.54
N LYS A 211 -7.42 24.97 -1.32
CA LYS A 211 -7.53 25.99 -0.26
C LYS A 211 -6.15 26.56 0.13
N LYS A 212 -5.11 25.73 0.25
CA LYS A 212 -3.73 26.19 0.51
C LYS A 212 -3.18 27.04 -0.64
N MET A 213 -3.58 26.72 -1.87
CA MET A 213 -3.13 27.42 -3.07
C MET A 213 -3.83 28.78 -3.30
N LYS A 214 -4.99 29.05 -2.67
CA LYS A 214 -5.71 30.34 -2.84
C LYS A 214 -4.85 31.56 -2.45
N MET A 215 -5.06 32.69 -3.12
CA MET A 215 -4.35 33.94 -2.84
C MET A 215 -5.23 34.89 -2.02
N SER A 216 -4.59 35.75 -1.21
CA SER A 216 -5.28 36.88 -0.59
C SER A 216 -5.70 37.85 -1.69
N LYS A 217 -6.89 38.45 -1.54
CA LYS A 217 -7.40 39.44 -2.47
C LYS A 217 -6.36 40.57 -2.65
N MET A 218 -5.87 40.76 -3.88
CA MET A 218 -5.05 41.93 -4.21
C MET A 218 -5.99 43.14 -4.22
N ARG A 219 -5.72 44.13 -3.38
CA ARG A 219 -6.36 45.45 -3.45
C ARG A 219 -5.60 46.29 -4.47
#